data_AF-A0A924NQP5-F1
#
_entry.id   AF-A0A924NQP5-F1
#
_cell.length_a   1.000
_cell.length_b   1.000
_cell.length_c   1.000
_cell.angle_alpha   90.00
_cell.angle_beta   90.00
_cell.angle_gamma   90.00
#
_symmetry.space_group_name_H-M   'P 1'
#
loop_
_entity.id
_entity.type
_entity.pdbx_description
1 polymer ?
#
loop_
_entity_poly.entity_id
_entity_poly.type
_entity_poly.pdbx_seq_one_letter_code
_entity_poly.pdbx_strand_id
1 'polypeptide(L)' 'MRVLTVVRTAPVRLSARLHSSDQEAGMTTAEYAVGTVAACGFSGVLYKVITSPTVLDLLKAVIGRAFRLSF' A
#
# COMPACT_ATOMS: atom_id res chain seq x y z
N MET A 1 43.83 8.68 -47.35
CA MET A 1 44.04 8.75 -45.89
C MET A 1 42.70 8.93 -45.20
N ARG A 2 42.09 7.86 -44.66
CA ARG A 2 40.90 7.94 -43.80
C ARG A 2 41.29 7.35 -42.45
N VAL A 3 41.54 8.22 -41.48
CA VAL A 3 41.80 7.84 -40.09
C VAL A 3 40.46 7.41 -39.49
N LEU A 4 40.37 6.14 -39.13
CA LEU A 4 39.17 5.52 -38.59
C LEU A 4 39.00 5.89 -37.11
N THR A 5 37.77 6.28 -36.83
CA THR A 5 37.15 6.73 -35.60
C THR A 5 37.40 5.83 -34.40
N VAL A 6 37.79 6.48 -33.30
CA VAL A 6 37.73 6.10 -31.88
C VAL A 6 36.84 4.88 -31.57
N VAL A 7 37.46 3.78 -31.14
CA VAL A 7 36.79 2.66 -30.46
C VAL A 7 36.69 2.99 -28.97
N ARG A 8 35.51 3.45 -28.52
CA ARG A 8 35.15 3.46 -27.08
C ARG A 8 34.42 2.15 -26.77
N THR A 9 35.13 1.13 -26.31
CA THR A 9 34.49 -0.05 -25.70
C THR A 9 34.11 0.26 -24.26
N ALA A 10 32.85 0.60 -24.02
CA ALA A 10 32.28 0.64 -22.68
C ALA A 10 31.84 -0.79 -22.28
N PRO A 11 32.45 -1.43 -21.27
CA PRO A 11 31.82 -2.59 -20.64
C PRO A 11 30.71 -2.08 -19.68
N VAL A 12 29.86 -2.99 -19.18
CA VAL A 12 28.74 -2.75 -18.23
C VAL A 12 27.36 -2.53 -18.89
N ARG A 13 26.84 -3.57 -19.56
CA ARG A 13 25.42 -3.69 -19.96
C ARG A 13 24.84 -5.11 -19.77
N LEU A 14 25.47 -5.96 -18.94
CA LEU A 14 24.93 -7.31 -18.68
C LEU A 14 24.07 -7.33 -17.41
N SER A 15 24.45 -6.61 -16.35
CA SER A 15 23.69 -6.59 -15.07
C SER A 15 22.32 -5.88 -15.16
N ALA A 16 22.13 -4.99 -16.14
CA ALA A 16 20.88 -4.26 -16.31
C ALA A 16 19.76 -5.10 -16.95
N ARG A 17 20.08 -6.19 -17.65
CA ARG A 17 19.09 -7.02 -18.36
C ARG A 17 18.46 -8.11 -17.49
N LEU A 18 19.10 -8.45 -16.36
CA LEU A 18 18.55 -9.42 -15.41
C LEU A 18 17.65 -8.73 -14.36
N HIS A 19 17.92 -7.46 -14.02
CA HIS A 19 17.15 -6.73 -13.00
C HIS A 19 15.78 -6.21 -13.46
N SER A 20 15.56 -6.06 -14.77
CA SER A 20 14.30 -5.49 -15.30
C SER A 20 13.14 -6.50 -15.26
N SER A 21 13.41 -7.78 -15.55
CA SER A 21 12.36 -8.80 -15.68
C SER A 21 11.78 -9.23 -14.32
N ASP A 22 12.59 -9.29 -13.27
CA ASP A 22 12.14 -9.66 -11.91
C ASP A 22 11.47 -8.49 -11.16
N GLN A 23 11.85 -7.24 -11.44
CA GLN A 23 11.19 -6.08 -10.85
C GLN A 23 9.73 -5.96 -11.29
N GLU A 24 9.43 -6.26 -12.55
CA GLU A 24 8.08 -6.18 -13.10
C GLU A 24 7.17 -7.29 -12.59
N ALA A 25 7.71 -8.51 -12.39
CA ALA A 25 7.00 -9.62 -11.76
C ALA A 25 6.72 -9.40 -10.25
N GLY A 26 7.62 -8.68 -9.56
CA GLY A 26 7.50 -8.36 -8.14
C GLY A 26 6.68 -7.10 -7.81
N MET A 27 6.57 -6.14 -8.74
CA MET A 27 5.87 -4.87 -8.53
C MET A 27 4.39 -5.09 -8.18
N THR A 28 3.65 -5.88 -8.94
CA THR A 28 2.21 -6.09 -8.69
C THR A 28 1.96 -6.84 -7.37
N THR A 29 2.79 -7.82 -7.02
CA THR A 29 2.63 -8.57 -5.75
C THR A 29 2.96 -7.72 -4.53
N ALA A 30 3.98 -6.85 -4.63
CA ALA A 30 4.35 -5.92 -3.57
C ALA A 30 3.25 -4.88 -3.30
N GLU A 31 2.58 -4.39 -4.35
CA GLU A 31 1.48 -3.43 -4.22
C GLU A 31 0.31 -4.00 -3.40
N TYR A 32 -0.12 -5.23 -3.68
CA TYR A 32 -1.18 -5.89 -2.92
C TYR A 32 -0.76 -6.17 -1.47
N ALA A 33 0.49 -6.59 -1.24
CA ALA A 33 1.01 -6.84 0.08
C ALA A 33 1.03 -5.55 0.93
N VAL A 34 1.58 -4.46 0.38
CA VAL A 34 1.63 -3.15 1.04
C VAL A 34 0.22 -2.59 1.25
N GLY A 35 -0.68 -2.75 0.26
CA GLY A 35 -2.08 -2.35 0.39
C GLY A 35 -2.79 -3.04 1.55
N THR A 36 -2.56 -4.34 1.73
CA THR A 36 -3.12 -5.12 2.85
C THR A 36 -2.55 -4.65 4.19
N VAL A 37 -1.23 -4.45 4.28
CA VAL A 37 -0.58 -3.95 5.50
C VAL A 37 -1.08 -2.55 5.87
N ALA A 38 -1.22 -1.66 4.88
CA ALA A 38 -1.77 -0.32 5.09
C ALA A 38 -3.22 -0.38 5.60
N ALA A 39 -4.06 -1.24 5.02
CA ALA A 39 -5.43 -1.44 5.47
C ALA A 39 -5.52 -2.00 6.91
N CYS A 40 -4.69 -2.99 7.24
CA CYS A 40 -4.58 -3.53 8.60
C CYS A 40 -4.13 -2.47 9.61
N GLY A 41 -3.15 -1.63 9.25
CA GLY A 41 -2.71 -0.51 10.09
C GLY A 41 -3.83 0.51 10.33
N PHE A 42 -4.56 0.89 9.28
CA PHE A 42 -5.72 1.77 9.39
C PHE A 42 -6.85 1.16 10.24
N SER A 43 -7.10 -0.14 10.12
CA SER A 43 -8.05 -0.86 10.97
C SER A 43 -7.71 -0.75 12.45
N GLY A 44 -6.43 -0.75 12.82
CA GLY A 44 -6.01 -0.54 14.21
C GLY A 44 -6.39 0.85 14.75
N VAL A 45 -6.23 1.89 13.92
CA VAL A 45 -6.66 3.25 14.26
C VAL A 45 -8.18 3.34 14.40
N LEU A 46 -8.92 2.82 13.41
CA LEU A 46 -10.39 2.74 13.45
C LEU A 46 -10.87 2.01 14.70
N TYR A 47 -10.27 0.88 15.06
CA TYR A 47 -10.62 0.13 16.26
C TYR A 47 -10.53 0.98 17.52
N LYS A 48 -9.46 1.78 17.65
CA LYS A 48 -9.32 2.71 18.77
C LYS A 48 -10.38 3.80 18.76
N VAL A 49 -10.74 4.32 17.60
CA VAL A 49 -11.78 5.34 17.46
C VAL A 49 -13.16 4.78 17.86
N ILE A 50 -13.56 3.64 17.29
CA ILE A 50 -14.89 3.06 17.54
C ILE A 50 -15.04 2.51 18.97
N THR A 51 -13.94 2.10 19.59
CA THR A 51 -13.92 1.60 20.98
C THR A 51 -13.77 2.75 21.99
N SER A 52 -13.63 4.00 21.53
CA SER A 52 -13.55 5.14 22.43
C SER A 52 -14.87 5.35 23.18
N PRO A 53 -14.83 5.85 24.43
CA PRO A 53 -16.04 6.06 25.23
C PRO A 53 -17.03 7.01 24.54
N THR A 54 -16.52 8.07 23.90
CA THR A 54 -17.34 9.03 23.15
C THR A 54 -18.14 8.37 22.04
N VAL A 55 -17.50 7.53 21.20
CA VAL A 55 -18.19 6.87 20.09
C VAL A 55 -19.19 5.83 20.59
N LEU A 56 -18.83 5.07 21.62
CA LEU A 56 -19.72 4.10 22.24
C LEU A 56 -20.96 4.75 22.85
N ASP A 57 -20.82 5.90 23.52
CA ASP A 57 -21.94 6.59 24.13
C ASP A 57 -22.87 7.23 23.09
N LEU A 58 -22.31 7.76 22.00
CA LEU A 58 -23.09 8.19 20.83
C LEU A 58 -23.88 7.02 20.22
N LEU A 59 -23.24 5.87 20.04
CA LEU A 59 -23.89 4.68 19.49
C LEU A 59 -25.01 4.19 20.41
N LYS A 60 -24.78 4.11 21.73
CA LYS A 60 -25.82 3.77 22.72
C LYS A 60 -26.98 4.75 22.67
N ALA A 61 -26.73 6.05 22.52
CA ALA A 61 -27.76 7.06 22.44
C ALA A 61 -28.64 6.88 21.20
N VAL A 62 -28.05 6.61 20.04
CA VAL A 62 -28.78 6.34 18.78
C VAL A 62 -29.62 5.07 18.92
N ILE A 63 -29.02 3.97 19.41
CA ILE A 63 -29.73 2.71 19.62
C ILE A 63 -30.87 2.89 20.64
N GLY A 64 -30.63 3.57 21.76
CA GLY A 64 -31.64 3.83 22.78
C GLY A 64 -32.82 4.66 22.27
N ARG A 65 -32.57 5.63 21.37
CA ARG A 65 -33.63 6.38 20.68
C ARG A 65 -34.44 5.49 19.74
N ALA A 66 -33.78 4.63 18.96
CA ALA A 66 -34.46 3.72 18.03
C ALA A 66 -35.41 2.78 18.78
N PHE A 67 -34.98 2.24 19.93
CA PHE A 67 -35.83 1.40 20.76
C PHE A 67 -36.98 2.18 21.41
N ARG A 68 -36.76 3.39 21.95
CA ARG A 68 -37.82 4.22 22.53
C ARG A 68 -38.91 4.65 21.54
N LEU A 69 -38.63 4.70 20.24
CA LEU A 69 -39.61 5.03 19.20
C LEU A 69 -40.45 3.83 18.74
N SER A 70 -40.03 2.61 19.10
CA SER A 70 -40.68 1.38 18.64
C SER A 70 -41.76 0.85 19.61
N PHE A 71 -42.07 1.56 20.70
CA PHE A 71 -43.16 1.23 21.61
C PHE A 71 -43.90 2.47 22.12
#